data_AF-A0A2D5GTE1-F1
#
_entry.id   AF-A0A2D5GTE1-F1
#
_cell.length_a   1.000
_cell.length_b   1.000
_cell.length_c   1.000
_cell.angle_alpha   90.00
_cell.angle_beta   90.00
_cell.angle_gamma   90.00
#
_symmetry.space_group_name_H-M   'P 1'
#
loop_
_entity.id
_entity.type
_entity.pdbx_description
1 polymer ?
#
loop_
_entity_poly.entity_id
_entity_poly.type
_entity_poly.pdbx_seq_one_letter_code
_entity_poly.pdbx_strand_id
1 'polypeptide(L)' 'MSSKVIRKISIGSDYKNDAMHYAISQQVYGGHTISHILFNEEEQSYNIFIKKEDEVLPWKKFNSHMAISVEYDLEY' A
#
# COMPACT_ATOMS: atom_id res chain seq x y z
N MET A 1 -18.20 6.77 -9.49
CA MET A 1 -16.80 6.53 -9.91
C MET A 1 -16.32 5.31 -9.16
N SER A 2 -15.94 4.24 -9.87
CA SER A 2 -15.42 3.04 -9.22
C SER A 2 -14.05 3.37 -8.64
N SER A 3 -13.97 3.57 -7.32
CA SER A 3 -12.69 3.68 -6.62
C SER A 3 -12.00 2.33 -6.75
N LYS A 4 -11.00 2.23 -7.62
CA LYS A 4 -10.21 1.01 -7.76
C LYS A 4 -9.45 0.79 -6.45
N VAL A 5 -9.86 -0.21 -5.68
CA VAL A 5 -9.23 -0.55 -4.40
C VAL A 5 -7.84 -1.12 -4.69
N ILE A 6 -6.80 -0.54 -4.10
CA ILE A 6 -5.43 -1.06 -4.22
C ILE A 6 -5.29 -2.19 -3.18
N ARG A 7 -5.03 -3.42 -3.65
CA ARG A 7 -4.85 -4.58 -2.77
C ARG A 7 -3.39 -4.80 -2.38
N LYS A 8 -2.44 -4.38 -3.22
CA LYS A 8 -1.00 -4.54 -2.99
C LYS A 8 -0.17 -3.55 -3.79
N ILE A 9 0.96 -3.13 -3.23
CA ILE A 9 2.03 -2.44 -3.96
C ILE A 9 3.36 -3.15 -3.76
N SER A 10 4.23 -3.04 -4.78
CA SER A 10 5.60 -3.53 -4.74
C SER A 10 6.55 -2.38 -5.07
N ILE A 11 7.56 -2.16 -4.22
CA ILE A 11 8.49 -1.03 -4.31
C ILE A 11 9.90 -1.54 -4.58
N GLY A 12 10.44 -1.26 -5.75
CA GLY A 12 11.75 -1.74 -6.20
C GLY A 12 11.87 -1.79 -7.72
N SER A 13 13.10 -1.77 -8.22
CA SER A 13 13.39 -1.82 -9.67
C SER A 13 13.00 -3.17 -10.30
N ASP A 14 13.12 -4.27 -9.55
CA ASP A 14 12.58 -5.58 -9.91
C ASP A 14 11.39 -5.90 -9.00
N TYR A 15 10.18 -5.68 -9.51
CA TYR A 15 8.95 -5.90 -8.75
C TYR A 15 8.71 -7.36 -8.34
N LYS A 16 9.48 -8.35 -8.81
CA LYS A 16 9.33 -9.76 -8.45
C LYS A 16 10.34 -10.25 -7.43
N ASN A 17 11.63 -9.97 -7.66
CA ASN A 17 12.70 -10.63 -6.91
C ASN A 17 13.33 -9.76 -5.83
N ASP A 18 13.35 -8.44 -6.02
CA ASP A 18 14.11 -7.49 -5.19
C ASP A 18 13.25 -6.25 -4.84
N ALA A 19 11.98 -6.49 -4.52
CA ALA A 19 11.03 -5.46 -4.14
C ALA A 19 10.47 -5.67 -2.72
N MET A 20 10.18 -4.55 -2.07
CA MET A 20 9.40 -4.54 -0.84
C MET A 20 7.92 -4.65 -1.18
N HIS A 21 7.26 -5.68 -0.65
CA HIS A 21 5.84 -5.94 -0.88
C HIS A 21 4.99 -5.54 0.31
N TYR A 22 3.89 -4.84 0.03
CA TYR A 22 2.90 -4.42 1.00
C TYR A 22 1.51 -4.76 0.48
N ALA A 23 0.80 -5.65 1.16
CA ALA A 23 -0.55 -6.06 0.81
C ALA A 23 -1.55 -5.77 1.92
N ILE A 24 -2.80 -5.49 1.57
CA ILE A 24 -3.90 -5.40 2.54
C ILE A 24 -3.96 -6.67 3.39
N SER A 25 -4.28 -6.52 4.67
CA SER A 25 -4.33 -7.60 5.69
C SER A 25 -2.99 -8.25 6.05
N GLN A 26 -1.87 -7.85 5.44
CA GLN A 26 -0.54 -8.29 5.85
C GLN A 26 -0.24 -7.83 7.28
N GLN A 27 0.18 -8.76 8.14
CA GLN A 27 0.64 -8.44 9.49
C GLN A 27 2.01 -7.76 9.44
N VAL A 28 2.17 -6.73 10.26
CA VAL A 28 3.40 -5.93 10.38
C VAL A 28 3.75 -5.71 11.85
N TYR A 29 4.78 -4.89 12.10
CA TYR A 29 5.33 -4.67 13.43
C TYR A 29 4.28 -4.30 14.49
N GLY A 30 4.47 -4.78 15.73
CA GLY A 30 3.63 -4.42 16.87
C GLY A 30 2.22 -5.03 16.87
N GLY A 31 1.96 -6.02 16.01
CA GLY A 31 0.66 -6.69 15.89
C GLY A 31 -0.37 -5.92 15.05
N HIS A 32 0.09 -4.98 14.22
CA HIS A 32 -0.78 -4.25 13.31
C HIS A 32 -0.95 -5.03 12.01
N THR A 33 -2.00 -4.71 11.26
CA THR A 33 -2.20 -5.17 9.88
C THR A 33 -2.29 -3.98 8.94
N ILE A 34 -1.86 -4.15 7.69
CA ILE A 34 -2.05 -3.11 6.66
C ILE A 34 -3.55 -3.02 6.36
N SER A 35 -4.13 -1.85 6.59
CA SER A 35 -5.57 -1.62 6.45
C SER A 35 -5.92 -0.96 5.12
N HIS A 36 -5.10 -0.03 4.65
CA HIS A 36 -5.36 0.72 3.43
C HIS A 36 -4.05 1.02 2.69
N ILE A 37 -4.13 1.01 1.37
CA ILE A 37 -3.12 1.60 0.48
C ILE A 37 -3.83 2.61 -0.40
N LEU A 38 -3.48 3.89 -0.27
CA LEU A 38 -4.18 4.99 -0.93
C LEU A 38 -3.21 5.76 -1.82
N PHE A 39 -3.62 6.05 -3.05
CA PHE A 39 -2.91 6.99 -3.92
C PHE A 39 -3.39 8.41 -3.63
N ASN A 40 -2.44 9.31 -3.33
CA ASN A 40 -2.67 10.75 -3.25
C ASN A 40 -2.23 11.39 -4.57
N GLU A 41 -3.18 11.94 -5.30
CA GLU A 41 -2.94 12.55 -6.62
C GLU A 41 -2.16 13.87 -6.53
N GLU A 42 -2.41 14.70 -5.52
CA GLU A 42 -1.74 16.00 -5.35
C GLU A 42 -0.24 15.80 -5.08
N GLU A 43 0.09 14.82 -4.25
CA GLU A 43 1.46 14.53 -3.85
C GLU A 43 2.14 13.44 -4.70
N GLN A 44 1.41 12.88 -5.68
CA GLN A 44 1.85 11.76 -6.51
C GLN A 44 2.52 10.64 -5.68
N SER A 45 1.81 10.19 -4.65
CA SER A 45 2.38 9.26 -3.66
C SER A 45 1.42 8.17 -3.23
N TYR A 46 1.96 7.02 -2.86
CA TYR A 46 1.24 5.92 -2.24
C TYR A 46 1.45 5.93 -0.73
N ASN A 47 0.36 5.99 0.01
CA ASN A 47 0.33 6.02 1.47
C ASN A 47 -0.20 4.69 2.01
N ILE A 48 0.53 4.08 2.92
CA ILE A 48 0.17 2.83 3.59
C ILE A 48 -0.27 3.15 5.01
N PHE A 49 -1.45 2.67 5.37
CA PHE A 49 -2.01 2.78 6.70
C PHE A 49 -2.02 1.40 7.37
N ILE A 50 -1.77 1.39 8.67
CA ILE A 50 -1.81 0.19 9.50
C ILE A 50 -2.88 0.34 10.56
N LYS A 51 -3.48 -0.79 10.97
CA LYS A 51 -4.54 -0.84 11.96
C LYS A 51 -4.18 -1.83 13.07
N LYS A 52 -4.54 -1.48 14.30
CA LYS A 52 -4.59 -2.41 15.44
C LYS A 52 -5.83 -2.05 16.26
N GLU A 53 -6.62 -3.06 16.62
CA GLU A 53 -7.92 -2.87 17.28
C GLU A 53 -8.81 -1.90 16.49
N ASP A 54 -9.10 -0.71 17.01
CA ASP A 54 -9.92 0.31 16.34
C ASP A 54 -9.12 1.54 15.88
N GLU A 55 -7.80 1.52 16.02
CA GLU A 55 -6.93 2.64 15.66
C GLU A 55 -6.27 2.42 14.29
N VAL A 56 -6.35 3.45 13.42
CA VAL A 56 -5.71 3.48 12.10
C VAL A 56 -4.68 4.59 12.07
N LEU A 57 -3.45 4.27 11.68
CA LEU A 57 -2.32 5.20 11.66
C LEU A 57 -1.63 5.21 10.30
N PRO A 58 -1.13 6.38 9.83
CA PRO A 58 -0.24 6.43 8.68
C PRO A 58 1.09 5.75 9.04
N TRP A 59 1.61 4.90 8.16
CA TRP A 59 2.83 4.15 8.42
C TRP A 59 3.97 4.44 7.45
N LYS A 60 3.69 4.37 6.15
CA LYS A 60 4.70 4.60 5.10
C LYS A 60 4.14 5.42 3.96
N LYS A 61 5.00 6.22 3.32
CA LYS A 61 4.71 7.01 2.13
C LYS A 61 5.80 6.79 1.09
N PHE A 62 5.42 6.52 -0.15
CA PHE A 62 6.31 6.36 -1.29
C PHE A 62 5.91 7.34 -2.39
N ASN A 63 6.85 8.17 -2.85
CA ASN A 63 6.59 9.17 -3.90
C ASN A 63 6.87 8.61 -5.30
N SER A 64 6.56 9.41 -6.32
CA SER A 64 6.71 9.09 -7.75
C SER A 64 8.15 8.87 -8.25
N HIS A 65 9.18 9.14 -7.44
CA HIS A 65 10.57 8.87 -7.81
C HIS A 65 10.97 7.40 -7.60
N MET A 66 10.09 6.60 -6.99
CA MET A 66 10.31 5.17 -6.76
C MET A 66 9.71 4.34 -7.91
N ALA A 67 10.32 3.20 -8.22
CA ALA A 67 9.69 2.19 -9.06
C ALA A 67 8.60 1.47 -8.25
N ILE A 68 7.34 1.63 -8.68
CA ILE A 68 6.16 1.11 -7.97
C ILE A 68 5.28 0.32 -8.94
N SER A 69 4.99 -0.93 -8.58
CA SER A 69 3.95 -1.75 -9.21
C SER A 69 2.71 -1.78 -8.32
N VAL A 70 1.52 -1.59 -8.89
CA VAL A 70 0.24 -1.54 -8.19
C VAL A 70 -0.64 -2.69 -8.64
N GLU A 71 -1.17 -3.43 -7.69
CA GLU A 71 -2.19 -4.45 -7.92
C GLU A 71 -3.51 -3.97 -7.34
N TYR A 72 -4.54 -3.93 -8.17
CA TYR A 72 -5.89 -3.59 -7.76
C TYR A 72 -6.68 -4.84 -7.40
N ASP A 73 -7.69 -4.65 -6.57
CA ASP A 73 -8.74 -5.64 -6.40
C ASP A 73 -9.47 -5.84 -7.74
N LEU A 74 -9.77 -7.09 -8.05
CA LEU A 74 -10.46 -7.50 -9.28
C LEU A 74 -11.94 -7.79 -9.03
N GLU A 75 -12.38 -7.77 -7.77
CA GLU A 75 -13.78 -7.88 -7.41
C GLU A 75 -14.53 -6.60 -7.84
N TYR A 76 -15.54 -6.80 -8.69
CA TYR A 76 -16.42 -5.78 -9.28
C TYR A 76 -17.81 -5.82 -8.66
#